data_AF-A0A7V5GZQ2-F1
#
_entry.id   AF-A0A7V5GZQ2-F1
#
_cell.length_a   1.000
_cell.length_b   1.000
_cell.length_c   1.000
_cell.angle_alpha   90.00
_cell.angle_beta   90.00
_cell.angle_gamma   90.00
#
_symmetry.space_group_name_H-M   'P 1'
#
loop_
_entity.id
_entity.type
_entity.pdbx_description
1 polymer ?
#
loop_
_entity_poly.entity_id
_entity_poly.type
_entity_poly.pdbx_seq_one_letter_code
_entity_poly.pdbx_strand_id
1 'polypeptide(L)'
;KDIILHSPKEFEILLPLGNDFLTAKIDLLFKNPSGEFEIWDWKSNNIKSATEMPDYAEYYRQQMETYALALSYLYPEQQTFRAKLLFTKLARPDINNSDWTFEFCWNKADLRAIESHLTSLITKMNNLEV
;
A
#
# COMPACT_ATOMS: atom_id res chain seq x y z
N LYS A 1 -5.38 -10.62 17.18
CA LYS A 1 -5.22 -9.29 17.83
C LYS A 1 -3.76 -9.09 18.25
N ASP A 2 -3.13 -10.08 18.88
CA ASP A 2 -1.72 -9.99 19.32
C ASP A 2 -0.71 -9.70 18.21
N ILE A 3 -0.90 -10.30 17.03
CA ILE A 3 -0.04 -10.05 15.85
C ILE A 3 0.01 -8.55 15.53
N ILE A 4 -1.15 -7.89 15.41
CA ILE A 4 -1.24 -6.46 15.08
C ILE A 4 -0.59 -5.60 16.18
N LEU A 5 -0.84 -5.92 17.46
CA LEU A 5 -0.31 -5.15 18.59
C LEU A 5 1.22 -5.14 18.62
N HIS A 6 1.87 -6.23 18.23
CA HIS A 6 3.32 -6.36 18.23
C HIS A 6 3.99 -6.12 16.87
N SER A 7 3.20 -5.78 15.86
CA SER A 7 3.72 -5.52 14.52
C SER A 7 4.32 -4.12 14.40
N PRO A 8 5.31 -3.93 13.50
CA PRO A 8 5.84 -2.62 13.11
C PRO A 8 4.73 -1.64 12.74
N LYS A 9 4.80 -0.45 13.35
CA LYS A 9 3.90 0.67 13.09
C LYS A 9 4.73 1.82 12.53
N GLU A 10 4.17 2.60 11.63
CA GLU A 10 4.88 3.73 11.00
C GLU A 10 6.22 3.26 10.38
N PHE A 11 6.20 2.09 9.74
CA PHE A 11 7.38 1.41 9.20
C PHE A 11 7.85 2.13 7.94
N GLU A 12 9.03 2.74 8.03
CA GLU A 12 9.62 3.52 6.94
C GLU A 12 10.59 2.66 6.11
N ILE A 13 10.48 2.78 4.79
CA ILE A 13 11.37 2.17 3.80
C ILE A 13 11.90 3.29 2.90
N LEU A 14 13.22 3.40 2.82
CA LEU A 14 13.90 4.23 1.85
C LEU A 14 14.30 3.36 0.65
N LEU A 15 13.68 3.60 -0.50
CA LEU A 15 13.92 2.87 -1.73
C LEU A 15 14.72 3.74 -2.71
N PRO A 16 15.96 3.36 -3.05
CA PRO A 16 16.66 3.96 -4.19
C PRO A 16 15.91 3.60 -5.48
N LEU A 17 15.56 4.59 -6.29
CA LEU A 17 14.93 4.40 -7.60
C LEU A 17 15.61 5.30 -8.64
N GLY A 18 16.46 4.71 -9.48
CA GLY A 18 17.32 5.47 -10.39
C GLY A 18 18.33 6.31 -9.63
N ASN A 19 18.32 7.63 -9.86
CA ASN A 19 19.17 8.59 -9.15
C ASN A 19 18.44 9.27 -7.97
N ASP A 20 17.20 8.86 -7.70
CA ASP A 20 16.32 9.45 -6.71
C ASP A 20 16.07 8.47 -5.56
N PHE A 21 15.43 8.96 -4.50
CA PHE A 21 15.00 8.14 -3.38
C PHE A 21 13.50 8.33 -3.14
N LEU A 22 12.78 7.21 -3.04
CA LEU A 22 11.40 7.16 -2.61
C LEU A 22 11.35 6.77 -1.14
N THR A 23 10.60 7.52 -0.34
CA THR A 23 10.31 7.16 1.05
C THR A 23 8.88 6.64 1.16
N ALA A 24 8.73 5.40 1.60
CA ALA A 24 7.44 4.76 1.86
C ALA A 24 7.26 4.58 3.37
N LYS A 25 6.23 5.20 3.96
CA LYS A 25 5.93 5.08 5.39
C LYS A 25 4.60 4.34 5.57
N ILE A 26 4.69 3.09 5.99
CA ILE A 26 3.55 2.18 6.12
C ILE A 26 2.98 2.26 7.53
N ASP A 27 1.69 2.52 7.69
CA ASP A 27 1.06 2.61 9.01
C ASP A 27 1.21 1.32 9.82
N LEU A 28 0.98 0.17 9.18
CA LEU A 28 1.11 -1.15 9.80
C LEU A 28 1.64 -2.17 8.79
N LEU A 29 2.76 -2.80 9.14
CA LEU A 29 3.33 -3.92 8.39
C LEU A 29 3.36 -5.14 9.30
N PHE A 30 2.78 -6.25 8.89
CA PHE A 30 2.84 -7.48 9.67
C PHE A 30 2.95 -8.71 8.80
N LYS A 31 3.38 -9.81 9.41
CA LYS A 31 3.45 -11.12 8.77
C LYS A 31 2.19 -11.91 9.10
N ASN A 32 1.44 -12.31 8.09
CA ASN A 32 0.23 -13.10 8.26
C ASN A 32 0.57 -14.57 8.61
N PRO A 33 -0.44 -15.41 8.93
CA PRO A 33 -0.19 -16.81 9.29
C PRO A 33 0.46 -17.67 8.18
N SER A 34 0.36 -17.29 6.91
CA SER A 34 1.07 -17.97 5.80
C SER A 34 2.53 -17.55 5.68
N GLY A 35 2.98 -16.58 6.48
CA GLY A 35 4.35 -16.10 6.44
C GLY A 35 4.58 -15.00 5.39
N GLU A 36 3.53 -14.42 4.83
CA GLU A 36 3.62 -13.31 3.88
C GLU A 36 3.39 -11.99 4.61
N PHE A 37 4.09 -10.94 4.18
CA PHE A 37 3.87 -9.59 4.68
C PHE A 37 2.62 -8.97 4.06
N GLU A 38 1.83 -8.33 4.91
CA GLU A 38 0.67 -7.51 4.54
C GLU A 38 0.87 -6.07 4.96
N ILE A 39 0.51 -5.16 4.06
CA ILE A 39 0.57 -3.71 4.24
C ILE A 39 -0.83 -3.21 4.58
N TRP A 40 -1.00 -2.54 5.72
CA TRP A 40 -2.27 -1.97 6.13
C TRP A 40 -2.09 -0.46 6.35
N ASP A 41 -3.02 0.33 5.82
CA ASP A 41 -3.00 1.79 5.89
C ASP A 41 -4.40 2.34 6.24
N TRP A 42 -4.46 3.23 7.24
CA TRP A 42 -5.71 3.72 7.82
C TRP A 42 -6.18 5.00 7.14
N LYS A 43 -7.44 5.00 6.71
CA LYS A 43 -8.07 6.14 6.03
C LYS A 43 -9.24 6.69 6.83
N SER A 44 -9.27 8.01 6.99
CA SER A 44 -10.30 8.76 7.74
C SER A 44 -11.24 9.56 6.84
N ASN A 45 -11.24 9.27 5.54
CA ASN A 45 -12.08 9.91 4.53
C ASN A 45 -13.55 9.89 4.95
N ASN A 46 -14.27 10.97 4.63
CA ASN A 46 -15.71 11.05 4.88
C ASN A 46 -16.48 10.34 3.77
N ILE A 47 -16.47 9.01 3.79
CA ILE A 47 -17.16 8.16 2.82
C ILE A 47 -18.56 7.85 3.34
N LYS A 48 -19.58 8.02 2.50
CA LYS A 48 -20.98 7.87 2.94
C LYS A 48 -21.48 6.42 2.85
N SER A 49 -20.89 5.62 1.98
CA SER A 49 -21.26 4.22 1.77
C SER A 49 -20.12 3.38 1.19
N ALA A 50 -20.21 2.06 1.35
CA ALA A 50 -19.26 1.12 0.75
C ALA A 50 -19.20 1.20 -0.79
N THR A 51 -20.27 1.69 -1.44
CA THR A 51 -20.31 1.84 -2.91
C THR A 51 -19.39 2.94 -3.43
N GLU A 52 -19.07 3.96 -2.61
CA GLU A 52 -18.12 5.03 -2.96
C GLU A 52 -16.67 4.59 -2.71
N MET A 53 -16.45 3.55 -1.89
CA MET A 53 -15.14 3.13 -1.43
C MET A 53 -14.13 2.83 -2.57
N PRO A 54 -14.51 2.18 -3.69
CA PRO A 54 -13.58 1.92 -4.78
C PRO A 54 -12.96 3.20 -5.38
N ASP A 55 -13.74 4.29 -5.52
CA ASP A 55 -13.23 5.55 -6.07
C ASP A 55 -12.19 6.19 -5.15
N TYR A 56 -12.43 6.14 -3.83
CA TYR A 56 -11.45 6.59 -2.84
C TYR A 56 -10.23 5.67 -2.79
N ALA A 57 -10.42 4.35 -2.93
CA ALA A 57 -9.31 3.42 -2.96
C ALA A 57 -8.41 3.68 -4.18
N GLU A 58 -9.01 3.95 -5.34
CA GLU A 58 -8.28 4.25 -6.57
C GLU A 58 -7.41 5.50 -6.43
N TYR A 59 -7.90 6.54 -5.75
CA TYR A 59 -7.09 7.72 -5.41
C TYR A 59 -5.80 7.37 -4.63
N TYR A 60 -5.83 6.32 -3.81
CA TYR A 60 -4.68 5.84 -3.05
C TYR A 60 -3.86 4.75 -3.77
N ARG A 61 -4.23 4.35 -4.99
CA ARG A 61 -3.55 3.26 -5.71
C ARG A 61 -2.03 3.47 -5.78
N GLN A 62 -1.59 4.64 -6.27
CA GLN A 62 -0.15 4.92 -6.42
C GLN A 62 0.61 4.84 -5.09
N GLN A 63 -0.02 5.24 -3.98
CA GLN A 63 0.56 5.11 -2.64
C GLN A 63 0.76 3.62 -2.28
N MET A 64 -0.27 2.81 -2.46
CA MET A 64 -0.22 1.37 -2.15
C MET A 64 0.74 0.61 -3.06
N GLU A 65 0.80 0.98 -4.34
CA GLU A 65 1.77 0.45 -5.31
C GLU A 65 3.21 0.77 -4.90
N THR A 66 3.47 2.00 -4.44
CA THR A 66 4.79 2.40 -3.92
C THR A 66 5.19 1.57 -2.71
N TYR A 67 4.25 1.31 -1.78
CA TYR A 67 4.51 0.48 -0.61
C TYR A 67 4.81 -0.97 -1.00
N ALA A 68 4.02 -1.55 -1.91
CA ALA A 68 4.22 -2.91 -2.40
C ALA A 68 5.56 -3.06 -3.14
N LEU A 69 5.92 -2.07 -3.97
CA LEU A 69 7.21 -2.04 -4.65
C LEU A 69 8.35 -1.99 -3.63
N ALA A 70 8.35 -1.04 -2.70
CA ALA A 70 9.39 -0.91 -1.67
C ALA A 70 9.54 -2.20 -0.84
N LEU A 71 8.42 -2.82 -0.46
CA LEU A 71 8.42 -4.09 0.28
C LEU A 71 9.05 -5.23 -0.53
N SER A 72 8.88 -5.25 -1.85
CA SER A 72 9.45 -6.29 -2.71
C SER A 72 10.98 -6.28 -2.77
N TYR A 73 11.62 -5.14 -2.57
CA TYR A 73 13.09 -5.06 -2.45
C TYR A 73 13.58 -5.58 -1.10
N LEU A 74 12.84 -5.34 -0.02
CA LEU A 74 13.19 -5.87 1.30
C LEU A 74 12.95 -7.37 1.42
N TYR A 75 11.91 -7.89 0.77
CA TYR A 75 11.51 -9.29 0.84
C TYR A 75 11.38 -9.90 -0.55
N PRO A 76 12.50 -10.09 -1.27
CA PRO A 76 12.51 -10.54 -2.66
C PRO A 76 11.96 -11.96 -2.84
N GLU A 77 11.88 -12.77 -1.79
CA GLU A 77 11.31 -14.13 -1.86
C GLU A 77 9.78 -14.16 -1.91
N GLN A 78 9.12 -13.08 -1.47
CA GLN A 78 7.66 -12.98 -1.48
C GLN A 78 7.15 -12.87 -2.93
N GLN A 79 6.12 -13.65 -3.26
CA GLN A 79 5.57 -13.72 -4.61
C GLN A 79 4.36 -12.82 -4.81
N THR A 80 3.62 -12.55 -3.73
CA THR A 80 2.38 -11.78 -3.74
C THR A 80 2.45 -10.69 -2.68
N PHE A 81 2.05 -9.47 -3.06
CA PHE A 81 2.12 -8.28 -2.23
C PHE A 81 0.72 -7.73 -2.04
N ARG A 82 0.21 -7.82 -0.81
CA ARG A 82 -1.13 -7.37 -0.45
C ARG A 82 -1.07 -6.07 0.33
N ALA A 83 -1.88 -5.11 -0.10
CA ALA A 83 -2.10 -3.87 0.61
C ALA A 83 -3.59 -3.70 0.90
N LYS A 84 -3.93 -3.26 2.11
CA LYS A 84 -5.29 -3.04 2.57
C LYS A 84 -5.45 -1.61 3.02
N LEU A 85 -6.43 -0.94 2.45
CA LEU A 85 -6.94 0.32 2.96
C LEU A 85 -8.04 0.04 3.97
N LEU A 86 -7.96 0.65 5.14
CA LEU A 86 -8.94 0.51 6.22
C LEU A 86 -9.69 1.84 6.39
N PHE A 87 -10.90 1.92 5.83
CA PHE A 87 -11.74 3.11 5.90
C PHE A 87 -12.48 3.17 7.23
N THR A 88 -11.81 3.75 8.23
CA THR A 88 -12.24 3.74 9.64
C THR A 88 -13.64 4.31 9.88
N LYS A 89 -14.11 5.24 9.05
CA LYS A 89 -15.47 5.82 9.15
C LYS A 89 -16.58 4.90 8.64
N LEU A 90 -16.26 3.87 7.87
CA LEU A 90 -17.19 2.83 7.44
C LEU A 90 -17.23 1.65 8.42
N ALA A 91 -16.23 1.51 9.29
CA ALA A 91 -16.12 0.42 10.24
C ALA A 91 -17.18 0.53 11.36
N ARG A 92 -17.92 -0.56 11.59
CA ARG A 92 -18.90 -0.71 12.69
C ARG A 92 -18.96 -2.17 13.15
N PRO A 93 -19.40 -2.48 14.39
CA PRO A 93 -19.28 -3.81 14.98
C PRO A 93 -19.86 -4.97 14.15
N ASP A 94 -20.94 -4.73 13.40
CA ASP A 94 -21.69 -5.77 12.68
C ASP A 94 -21.65 -5.61 11.15
N ILE A 95 -20.56 -5.06 10.61
CA ILE A 95 -20.38 -4.90 9.16
C ILE A 95 -19.36 -5.90 8.61
N ASN A 96 -19.56 -6.33 7.36
CA ASN A 96 -18.58 -7.20 6.70
C ASN A 96 -17.28 -6.46 6.47
N ASN A 97 -16.15 -7.16 6.57
CA ASN A 97 -14.84 -6.56 6.32
C ASN A 97 -14.72 -5.92 4.92
N SER A 98 -15.38 -6.50 3.92
CA SER A 98 -15.43 -5.96 2.56
C SER A 98 -16.15 -4.61 2.43
N ASP A 99 -16.92 -4.21 3.44
CA ASP A 99 -17.73 -2.98 3.37
C ASP A 99 -16.99 -1.77 3.95
N TRP A 100 -15.80 -1.98 4.54
CA TRP A 100 -14.96 -0.91 5.10
C TRP A 100 -13.46 -1.09 4.81
N THR A 101 -13.09 -2.15 4.07
CA THR A 101 -11.72 -2.36 3.63
C THR A 101 -11.67 -2.58 2.13
N PHE A 102 -10.62 -2.06 1.50
CA PHE A 102 -10.32 -2.30 0.10
C PHE A 102 -8.95 -2.94 -0.01
N GLU A 103 -8.85 -4.03 -0.78
CA GLU A 103 -7.62 -4.79 -0.95
C GLU A 103 -7.05 -4.62 -2.36
N PHE A 104 -5.76 -4.36 -2.43
CA PHE A 104 -4.96 -4.48 -3.62
C PHE A 104 -4.01 -5.66 -3.48
N CYS A 105 -3.74 -6.33 -4.61
CA CYS A 105 -2.89 -7.50 -4.65
C CYS A 105 -2.09 -7.49 -5.95
N TRP A 106 -0.77 -7.61 -5.84
CA TRP A 106 0.16 -7.61 -6.96
C TRP A 106 1.10 -8.80 -6.90
N ASN A 107 1.55 -9.26 -8.07
CA ASN A 107 2.66 -10.18 -8.21
C ASN A 107 3.92 -9.43 -8.70
N LYS A 108 5.06 -10.13 -8.80
CA LYS A 108 6.33 -9.54 -9.25
C LYS A 108 6.29 -8.94 -10.66
N ALA A 109 5.50 -9.49 -11.57
CA ALA A 109 5.36 -8.93 -12.91
C ALA A 109 4.63 -7.57 -12.86
N ASP A 110 3.58 -7.47 -12.06
CA ASP A 110 2.88 -6.20 -11.84
C ASP A 110 3.82 -5.16 -11.21
N LEU A 111 4.63 -5.56 -10.22
CA LEU A 111 5.57 -4.64 -9.57
C LEU A 111 6.63 -4.07 -10.53
N ARG A 112 7.09 -4.83 -11.52
CA ARG A 112 7.98 -4.31 -12.57
C ARG A 112 7.32 -3.25 -13.44
N ALA A 113 6.02 -3.43 -13.72
CA ALA A 113 5.25 -2.42 -14.46
C ALA A 113 5.04 -1.15 -13.61
N ILE A 114 4.77 -1.32 -12.31
CA ILE A 114 4.66 -0.23 -11.34
C ILE A 114 5.99 0.54 -11.22
N GLU A 115 7.12 -0.16 -11.08
CA GLU A 115 8.45 0.47 -11.03
C GLU A 115 8.72 1.33 -12.26
N SER A 116 8.42 0.79 -13.45
CA SER A 116 8.56 1.50 -14.72
C SER A 116 7.66 2.75 -14.77
N HIS A 117 6.43 2.63 -14.27
CA HIS A 117 5.49 3.74 -14.20
C HIS A 117 5.96 4.84 -13.24
N LEU A 118 6.34 4.49 -12.01
CA LEU A 118 6.86 5.43 -11.00
C LEU A 118 8.14 6.13 -11.50
N THR A 119 9.06 5.39 -12.12
CA THR A 119 10.27 5.96 -12.72
C THR A 119 9.92 6.99 -13.81
N SER A 120 8.89 6.71 -14.63
CA SER A 120 8.41 7.66 -15.64
C SER A 120 7.84 8.94 -15.01
N LEU A 121 7.10 8.82 -13.90
CA LEU A 121 6.55 9.98 -13.19
C LEU A 121 7.68 10.84 -12.61
N ILE A 122 8.66 10.24 -11.95
CA ILE A 122 9.83 10.95 -11.39
C ILE A 122 10.60 11.67 -12.48
N THR A 123 10.88 10.98 -13.61
CA THR A 123 11.56 11.58 -14.76
C THR A 123 10.80 12.79 -15.29
N LYS A 124 9.46 12.72 -15.37
CA LYS A 124 8.64 13.87 -15.79
C LYS A 124 8.73 15.02 -14.80
N MET A 125 8.68 14.74 -13.50
CA MET A 125 8.82 15.77 -12.46
C MET A 125 10.17 16.49 -12.56
N ASN A 126 11.27 15.73 -12.70
CA ASN A 126 12.61 16.30 -12.83
C ASN A 126 12.80 17.12 -14.12
N ASN A 127 12.13 16.72 -15.21
CA ASN A 127 12.18 17.43 -16.49
C ASN A 127 11.24 18.64 -16.58
N LEU A 128 10.26 18.76 -15.69
CA LEU A 128 9.39 19.93 -15.59
C LEU A 128 10.07 21.12 -14.89
N GLU A 129 11.24 20.88 -14.28
CA GLU A 129 12.10 21.93 -13.69
C GLU A 129 13.13 22.50 -14.70
N VAL A 130 12.97 22.26 -16.01
CA VAL A 130 13.82 22.80 -17.09
C VAL A 130 13.06 23.79 -17.97
#